data_AF-A0A1Y3S474-F1
#
_entry.id   AF-A0A1Y3S474-F1
#
_cell.length_a   1.000
_cell.length_b   1.000
_cell.length_c   1.000
_cell.angle_alpha   90.00
_cell.angle_beta   90.00
_cell.angle_gamma   90.00
#
_symmetry.space_group_name_H-M   'P 1'
#
loop_
_entity.id
_entity.type
_entity.pdbx_description
1 polymer ?
#
loop_
_entity_poly.entity_id
_entity_poly.type
_entity_poly.pdbx_seq_one_letter_code
_entity_poly.pdbx_strand_id
1 'polypeptide(L)'
;MAAYETPEQAANFLAGIHLDILNTGKGDFSPNHVKYTCQLTPRYGDPFTTDYQSNPSVHGEPTVTQVVSSLLSDSRIPDAYHDVDDFADDMGYRKPSEAIRAWEGCRKAQDWVRDTLNLSNGEANQLSDTLDEYETEVQAQVEQLQAEQARQDAYEHPPVDQQPYGGRKFITIKEAIDNLDLGDHGYDAVDYVNGANYIDDALQEAADGMVDIYHHDLLHWLPDNYEWMEEADAQGLLEGCKGDLMKMTQAAQYECYSQDLYDHKADIIAAATLDHLKDQGVYAISENMADTLIEGIRDAADGMNRFSDATDLAEETMGDSLTEALGDEDGELSETMADALRDSGYDKPNPCMMSAEAVRQANKEGYDQAFQTTWHDLFTEHPEGGDDSLTHAAEESRDSSTRLAQNHGNDAPAHEDTRAEL
;
A
#
# COMPACT_ATOMS: atom_id res chain seq x y z
N MET A 1 14.34 30.85 -10.94
CA MET A 1 12.96 30.70 -11.44
C MET A 1 12.09 31.01 -10.23
N ALA A 2 11.15 31.95 -10.30
CA ALA A 2 10.36 32.28 -9.13
C ALA A 2 9.42 31.11 -8.81
N ALA A 3 9.47 30.62 -7.57
CA ALA A 3 8.61 29.53 -7.12
C ALA A 3 7.43 30.14 -6.35
N TYR A 4 6.22 29.66 -6.65
CA TYR A 4 4.99 30.01 -5.92
C TYR A 4 4.53 31.48 -5.99
N GLU A 5 4.81 32.20 -7.10
CA GLU A 5 4.28 33.57 -7.33
C GLU A 5 2.90 33.58 -7.98
N THR A 6 2.37 32.42 -8.38
CA THR A 6 1.06 32.29 -9.00
C THR A 6 0.16 31.35 -8.19
N PRO A 7 -1.18 31.56 -8.23
CA PRO A 7 -2.12 30.65 -7.59
C PRO A 7 -1.95 29.20 -8.04
N GLU A 8 -1.66 28.98 -9.33
CA GLU A 8 -1.40 27.65 -9.91
C GLU A 8 -0.16 26.99 -9.32
N GLN A 9 0.94 27.71 -9.14
CA GLN A 9 2.16 27.16 -8.54
C GLN A 9 1.93 26.80 -7.06
N ALA A 10 1.26 27.69 -6.31
CA ALA A 10 0.92 27.44 -4.91
C ALA A 10 -0.05 26.25 -4.77
N ALA A 11 -1.07 26.16 -5.62
CA ALA A 11 -2.03 25.06 -5.59
C ALA A 11 -1.39 23.70 -5.91
N ASN A 12 -0.52 23.64 -6.92
CA ASN A 12 0.22 22.41 -7.25
C ASN A 12 1.09 21.92 -6.10
N PHE A 13 1.71 22.85 -5.36
CA PHE A 13 2.49 22.52 -4.17
C PHE A 13 1.60 21.98 -3.04
N LEU A 14 0.53 22.71 -2.69
CA LEU A 14 -0.37 22.34 -1.61
C LEU A 14 -1.18 21.07 -1.89
N ALA A 15 -1.50 20.77 -3.15
CA ALA A 15 -2.17 19.53 -3.52
C ALA A 15 -1.36 18.27 -3.15
N GLY A 16 -0.03 18.41 -3.01
CA GLY A 16 0.85 17.34 -2.53
C GLY A 16 0.91 17.17 -1.01
N ILE A 17 0.10 17.90 -0.24
CA ILE A 17 0.02 17.81 1.22
C ILE A 17 -1.40 17.37 1.60
N HIS A 18 -1.49 16.21 2.26
CA HIS A 18 -2.75 15.71 2.81
C HIS A 18 -3.01 16.31 4.19
N LEU A 19 -4.27 16.66 4.48
CA LEU A 19 -4.70 17.22 5.76
C LEU A 19 -5.71 16.27 6.41
N ASP A 20 -5.36 15.76 7.58
CA ASP A 20 -6.24 15.00 8.45
C ASP A 20 -6.61 15.79 9.71
N ILE A 21 -7.90 15.76 10.07
CA ILE A 21 -8.37 16.31 11.35
C ILE A 21 -8.45 15.16 12.36
N LEU A 22 -7.46 15.09 13.26
CA LEU A 22 -7.35 14.01 14.24
C LEU A 22 -8.33 14.19 15.41
N ASN A 23 -8.53 15.43 15.84
CA ASN A 23 -9.41 15.74 16.97
C ASN A 23 -9.97 17.17 16.88
N THR A 24 -11.12 17.38 17.52
CA THR A 24 -11.72 18.71 17.69
C THR A 24 -11.95 19.03 19.16
N GLY A 25 -11.83 20.31 19.50
CA GLY A 25 -11.95 20.80 20.86
C GLY A 25 -12.49 22.22 20.92
N LYS A 26 -12.72 22.71 22.13
CA LYS A 26 -13.18 24.09 22.35
C LYS A 26 -12.04 25.08 22.05
N GLY A 27 -12.28 26.06 21.19
CA GLY A 27 -11.33 27.12 20.89
C GLY A 27 -11.17 28.14 22.01
N ASP A 28 -10.05 28.88 21.96
CA ASP A 28 -9.62 29.82 22.99
C ASP A 28 -10.10 31.25 22.72
N PHE A 29 -10.38 31.60 21.46
CA PHE A 29 -10.70 32.98 21.05
C PHE A 29 -12.14 33.40 21.32
N SER A 30 -13.11 32.51 21.08
CA SER A 30 -14.52 32.79 21.36
C SER A 30 -15.33 31.49 21.55
N PRO A 31 -16.55 31.55 22.10
CA PRO A 31 -17.41 30.37 22.23
C PRO A 31 -17.74 29.65 20.92
N ASN A 32 -17.59 30.34 19.78
CA ASN A 32 -17.87 29.82 18.46
C ASN A 32 -16.61 29.28 17.75
N HIS A 33 -15.42 29.47 18.31
CA HIS A 33 -14.19 28.91 17.74
C HIS A 33 -14.04 27.46 18.15
N VAL A 34 -13.63 26.66 17.18
CA VAL A 34 -13.24 25.26 17.36
C VAL A 34 -11.74 25.17 17.19
N LYS A 35 -11.11 24.40 18.06
CA LYS A 35 -9.71 24.03 17.96
C LYS A 35 -9.64 22.68 17.27
N TYR A 36 -8.87 22.60 16.19
CA TYR A 36 -8.62 21.41 15.39
C TYR A 36 -7.18 20.97 15.63
N THR A 37 -6.98 19.70 15.97
CA THR A 37 -5.65 19.09 15.92
C THR A 37 -5.50 18.48 14.54
N CYS A 38 -4.66 19.09 13.74
CA CYS A 38 -4.44 18.79 12.32
C CYS A 38 -3.13 18.03 12.14
N GLN A 39 -3.15 17.00 11.30
CA GLN A 39 -1.95 16.34 10.80
C GLN A 39 -1.79 16.66 9.31
N LEU A 40 -0.62 17.18 8.96
CA LEU A 40 -0.21 17.47 7.59
C LEU A 40 0.77 16.39 7.14
N THR A 41 0.40 15.64 6.12
CA THR A 41 1.23 14.58 5.54
C THR A 41 1.69 15.02 4.16
N PRO A 42 2.92 15.55 4.03
CA PRO A 42 3.48 15.89 2.72
C PRO A 42 3.78 14.62 1.91
N ARG A 43 3.90 14.77 0.59
CA ARG A 43 4.31 13.66 -0.31
C ARG A 43 5.64 13.01 0.10
N TYR A 44 6.55 13.79 0.68
CA TYR A 44 7.85 13.32 1.16
C TYR A 44 8.12 13.91 2.55
N GLY A 45 8.64 13.09 3.46
CA GLY A 45 8.97 13.49 4.83
C GLY A 45 7.92 13.11 5.87
N ASP A 46 8.24 13.34 7.14
CA ASP A 46 7.41 12.91 8.27
C ASP A 46 6.12 13.75 8.40
N PRO A 47 5.02 13.14 8.86
CA PRO A 47 3.79 13.87 9.19
C PRO A 47 4.02 14.92 10.27
N PHE A 48 3.42 16.10 10.09
CA PHE A 48 3.53 17.21 11.03
C PHE A 48 2.19 17.49 11.70
N THR A 49 2.18 17.54 13.03
CA THR A 49 0.97 17.82 13.80
C THR A 49 0.99 19.24 14.33
N THR A 50 -0.11 19.97 14.12
CA THR A 50 -0.31 21.32 14.65
C THR A 50 -1.75 21.52 15.13
N ASP A 51 -1.94 22.54 15.95
CA ASP A 51 -3.27 22.99 16.36
C ASP A 51 -3.68 24.22 15.55
N TYR A 52 -4.84 24.17 14.92
CA TYR A 52 -5.43 25.28 14.18
C TYR A 52 -6.77 25.68 14.80
N GLN A 53 -7.13 26.97 14.78
CA GLN A 53 -8.40 27.43 15.33
C GLN A 53 -9.15 28.28 14.31
N SER A 54 -10.41 27.93 14.07
CA SER A 54 -11.30 28.70 13.19
C SER A 54 -12.72 28.73 13.74
N ASN A 55 -13.54 29.62 13.18
CA ASN A 55 -14.98 29.62 13.41
C ASN A 55 -15.68 28.87 12.26
N PRO A 56 -16.10 27.61 12.46
CA PRO A 56 -16.67 26.81 11.38
C PRO A 56 -17.99 27.34 10.83
N SER A 57 -18.72 28.15 11.61
CA SER A 57 -19.95 28.79 11.12
C SER A 57 -19.71 29.85 10.04
N VAL A 58 -18.47 30.31 9.89
CA VAL A 58 -18.07 31.33 8.91
C VAL A 58 -17.17 30.74 7.83
N HIS A 59 -16.21 29.90 8.22
CA HIS A 59 -15.16 29.40 7.33
C HIS A 59 -15.27 27.91 6.98
N GLY A 60 -16.21 27.18 7.60
CA GLY A 60 -16.27 25.72 7.47
C GLY A 60 -15.16 25.00 8.25
N GLU A 61 -14.94 23.74 7.91
CA GLU A 61 -13.78 22.99 8.42
C GLU A 61 -12.48 23.54 7.82
N PRO A 62 -11.36 23.47 8.55
CA PRO A 62 -10.10 24.01 8.10
C PRO A 62 -9.61 23.30 6.84
N THR A 63 -9.08 24.07 5.89
CA THR A 63 -8.48 23.53 4.67
C THR A 63 -6.95 23.49 4.77
N VAL A 64 -6.30 22.67 3.93
CA VAL A 64 -4.83 22.60 3.88
C VAL A 64 -4.21 23.97 3.61
N THR A 65 -4.84 24.77 2.74
CA THR A 65 -4.40 26.14 2.42
C THR A 65 -4.38 27.03 3.65
N GLN A 66 -5.42 26.98 4.47
CA GLN A 66 -5.54 27.79 5.69
C GLN A 66 -4.54 27.38 6.77
N VAL A 67 -4.38 26.07 6.99
CA VAL A 67 -3.45 25.56 8.00
C VAL A 67 -2.01 25.86 7.58
N VAL A 68 -1.65 25.64 6.31
CA VAL A 68 -0.30 25.94 5.80
C VAL A 68 -0.01 27.44 5.78
N SER A 69 -0.97 28.30 5.39
CA SER A 69 -0.82 29.76 5.47
C SER A 69 -0.51 30.23 6.91
N SER A 70 -1.21 29.66 7.91
CA SER A 70 -0.92 29.94 9.31
C SER A 70 0.49 29.51 9.71
N LEU A 71 0.95 28.32 9.31
CA LEU A 71 2.28 27.83 9.62
C LEU A 71 3.38 28.63 8.93
N LEU A 72 3.16 29.08 7.69
CA LEU A 72 4.09 29.97 6.99
C LEU A 72 4.21 31.31 7.73
N SER A 73 3.09 31.87 8.20
CA SER A 73 3.12 33.06 9.05
C SER A 73 3.92 32.84 10.34
N ASP A 74 3.68 31.73 11.03
CA ASP A 74 4.37 31.38 12.28
C ASP A 74 5.87 31.13 12.08
N SER A 75 6.25 30.51 10.96
CA SER A 75 7.65 30.19 10.63
C SER A 75 8.55 31.41 10.49
N ARG A 76 7.98 32.60 10.28
CA ARG A 76 8.71 33.87 10.12
C ARG A 76 9.05 34.51 11.46
N ILE A 77 8.34 34.12 12.53
CA ILE A 77 8.48 34.71 13.85
C ILE A 77 9.91 34.52 14.43
N PRO A 78 10.55 33.34 14.36
CA PRO A 78 11.88 33.17 14.92
C PRO A 78 12.96 34.06 14.30
N ASP A 79 12.80 34.45 13.03
CA ASP A 79 13.73 35.37 12.35
C ASP A 79 13.41 36.85 12.62
N ALA A 80 12.17 37.16 13.03
CA ALA A 80 11.70 38.52 13.30
C ALA A 80 12.06 39.01 14.72
N TYR A 81 12.31 38.09 15.65
CA TYR A 81 12.60 38.40 17.06
C TYR A 81 13.96 37.84 17.48
N HIS A 82 14.67 38.57 18.35
CA HIS A 82 15.99 38.14 18.82
C HIS A 82 15.91 36.96 19.79
N ASP A 83 14.91 36.96 20.68
CA ASP A 83 14.67 35.91 21.66
C ASP A 83 13.20 35.86 22.10
N VAL A 84 12.90 34.88 22.97
CA VAL A 84 11.56 34.63 23.49
C VAL A 84 11.04 35.79 24.36
N ASP A 85 11.91 36.59 24.96
CA ASP A 85 11.50 37.70 25.82
C ASP A 85 10.96 38.85 24.96
N ASP A 86 11.69 39.22 23.89
CA ASP A 86 11.23 40.22 22.91
C ASP A 86 9.90 39.80 22.26
N PHE A 87 9.79 38.52 21.87
CA PHE A 87 8.55 37.95 21.33
C PHE A 87 7.40 38.01 22.35
N ALA A 88 7.67 37.64 23.60
CA ALA A 88 6.65 37.62 24.65
C ALA A 88 6.09 39.01 24.93
N ASP A 89 6.96 40.02 24.99
CA ASP A 89 6.61 41.41 25.25
C ASP A 89 5.77 41.99 24.10
N ASP A 90 6.21 41.80 22.85
CA ASP A 90 5.50 42.35 21.67
C ASP A 90 4.16 41.66 21.41
N MET A 91 4.08 40.34 21.61
CA MET A 91 2.84 39.57 21.45
C MET A 91 1.92 39.67 22.68
N GLY A 92 2.36 40.33 23.76
CA GLY A 92 1.57 40.61 24.94
C GLY A 92 1.33 39.40 25.86
N TYR A 93 2.19 38.38 25.81
CA TYR A 93 2.10 37.22 26.69
C TYR A 93 2.44 37.60 28.13
N ARG A 94 1.55 37.24 29.07
CA ARG A 94 1.74 37.52 30.51
C ARG A 94 2.24 36.35 31.31
N LYS A 95 2.10 35.13 30.78
CA LYS A 95 2.59 33.90 31.42
C LYS A 95 3.78 33.37 30.63
N PRO A 96 4.97 33.24 31.25
CA PRO A 96 6.16 32.73 30.56
C PRO A 96 5.94 31.38 29.88
N SER A 97 5.20 30.48 30.54
CA SER A 97 4.89 29.16 29.97
C SER A 97 4.02 29.19 28.71
N GLU A 98 3.20 30.22 28.52
CA GLU A 98 2.39 30.38 27.29
C GLU A 98 3.26 30.96 26.17
N ALA A 99 4.09 31.97 26.49
CA ALA A 99 5.06 32.54 25.56
C ALA A 99 6.05 31.49 25.03
N ILE A 100 6.66 30.69 25.92
CA ILE A 100 7.62 29.65 25.55
C ILE A 100 6.96 28.61 24.63
N ARG A 101 5.74 28.17 24.96
CA ARG A 101 5.02 27.19 24.11
C ARG A 101 4.70 27.74 22.73
N ALA A 102 4.26 28.99 22.63
CA ALA A 102 4.00 29.64 21.34
C ALA A 102 5.30 29.82 20.53
N TRP A 103 6.37 30.30 21.18
CA TRP A 103 7.68 30.45 20.57
C TRP A 103 8.26 29.12 20.04
N GLU A 104 8.18 28.06 20.83
CA GLU A 104 8.57 26.71 20.41
C GLU A 104 7.70 26.21 19.25
N GLY A 105 6.40 26.53 19.23
CA GLY A 105 5.51 26.26 18.11
C GLY A 105 5.97 26.92 16.81
N CYS A 106 6.27 28.22 16.86
CA CYS A 106 6.80 28.96 15.70
C CYS A 106 8.14 28.39 15.21
N ARG A 107 9.03 27.99 16.12
CA ARG A 107 10.30 27.34 15.75
C ARG A 107 10.09 25.98 15.09
N LYS A 108 9.17 25.17 15.60
CA LYS A 108 8.80 23.90 14.96
C LYS A 108 8.20 24.11 13.58
N ALA A 109 7.36 25.13 13.39
CA ALA A 109 6.84 25.50 12.08
C ALA A 109 7.97 25.92 11.13
N GLN A 110 8.94 26.71 11.60
CA GLN A 110 10.13 27.10 10.83
C GLN A 110 10.98 25.89 10.41
N ASP A 111 11.27 24.98 11.34
CA ASP A 111 12.04 23.77 11.04
C ASP A 111 11.27 22.88 10.05
N TRP A 112 9.95 22.72 10.21
CA TRP A 112 9.12 21.95 9.28
C TRP A 112 9.09 22.55 7.86
N VAL A 113 8.90 23.87 7.73
CA VAL A 113 8.91 24.56 6.43
C VAL A 113 10.27 24.42 5.75
N ARG A 114 11.37 24.54 6.51
CA ARG A 114 12.73 24.46 5.97
C ARG A 114 13.15 23.04 5.64
N ASP A 115 12.93 22.10 6.55
CA ASP A 115 13.54 20.77 6.48
C ASP A 115 12.61 19.73 5.86
N THR A 116 11.30 19.79 6.13
CA THR A 116 10.32 18.84 5.60
C THR A 116 9.74 19.31 4.27
N LEU A 117 9.27 20.56 4.21
CA LEU A 117 8.77 21.13 2.95
C LEU A 117 9.90 21.56 2.00
N ASN A 118 11.14 21.59 2.49
CA ASN A 118 12.33 21.98 1.74
C ASN A 118 12.20 23.35 1.06
N LEU A 119 11.53 24.30 1.73
CA LEU A 119 11.35 25.65 1.22
C LEU A 119 12.44 26.57 1.77
N SER A 120 13.12 27.29 0.87
CA SER A 120 13.96 28.41 1.31
C SER A 120 13.10 29.54 1.87
N ASN A 121 13.69 30.40 2.72
CA ASN A 121 13.00 31.57 3.25
C ASN A 121 12.39 32.45 2.14
N GLY A 122 13.01 32.53 0.96
CA GLY A 122 12.46 33.28 -0.17
C GLY A 122 11.18 32.65 -0.71
N GLU A 123 11.18 31.34 -0.92
CA GLU A 123 10.05 30.59 -1.46
C GLU A 123 8.89 30.50 -0.46
N ALA A 124 9.19 30.32 0.83
CA ALA A 124 8.19 30.35 1.89
C ALA A 124 7.48 31.72 1.96
N ASN A 125 8.22 32.83 1.79
CA ASN A 125 7.63 34.17 1.72
C ASN A 125 6.77 34.36 0.45
N GLN A 126 7.25 33.92 -0.72
CA GLN A 126 6.49 34.00 -1.97
C GLN A 126 5.18 33.20 -1.90
N LEU A 127 5.23 31.99 -1.32
CA LEU A 127 4.06 31.17 -1.09
C LEU A 127 3.11 31.87 -0.10
N SER A 128 3.62 32.35 1.04
CA SER A 128 2.82 33.09 2.04
C SER A 128 2.10 34.29 1.43
N ASP A 129 2.82 35.14 0.68
CA ASP A 129 2.24 36.33 0.04
C ASP A 129 1.15 35.95 -0.98
N THR A 130 1.35 34.85 -1.70
CA THR A 130 0.39 34.32 -2.68
C THR A 130 -0.85 33.75 -1.98
N LEU A 131 -0.69 33.05 -0.86
CA LEU A 131 -1.82 32.55 -0.08
C LEU A 131 -2.61 33.70 0.55
N ASP A 132 -1.94 34.75 1.03
CA ASP A 132 -2.60 35.92 1.61
C ASP A 132 -3.44 36.70 0.58
N GLU A 133 -2.97 36.80 -0.68
CA GLU A 133 -3.66 37.54 -1.74
C GLU A 133 -4.74 36.69 -2.45
N TYR A 134 -4.48 35.39 -2.64
CA TYR A 134 -5.28 34.51 -3.50
C TYR A 134 -5.84 33.27 -2.80
N GLU A 135 -5.98 33.25 -1.47
CA GLU A 135 -6.40 32.08 -0.67
C GLU A 135 -7.56 31.29 -1.31
N THR A 136 -8.65 31.98 -1.66
CA THR A 136 -9.85 31.32 -2.22
C THR A 136 -9.61 30.72 -3.60
N GLU A 137 -8.80 31.39 -4.44
CA GLU A 137 -8.46 30.88 -5.78
C GLU A 137 -7.54 29.67 -5.68
N VAL A 138 -6.52 29.75 -4.81
CA VAL A 138 -5.61 28.63 -4.54
C VAL A 138 -6.38 27.44 -4.00
N GLN A 139 -7.25 27.65 -2.99
CA GLN A 139 -8.05 26.58 -2.41
C GLN A 139 -8.93 25.87 -3.45
N ALA A 140 -9.61 26.62 -4.33
CA ALA A 140 -10.43 26.04 -5.38
C ALA A 140 -9.60 25.20 -6.37
N GLN A 141 -8.36 25.61 -6.67
CA GLN A 141 -7.45 24.86 -7.53
C GLN A 141 -6.90 23.61 -6.82
N VAL A 142 -6.56 23.70 -5.53
CA VAL A 142 -6.14 22.54 -4.72
C VAL A 142 -7.24 21.48 -4.72
N GLU A 143 -8.49 21.87 -4.48
CA GLU A 143 -9.63 20.94 -4.53
C GLU A 143 -9.80 20.28 -5.89
N GLN A 144 -9.63 21.03 -6.99
CA GLN A 144 -9.68 20.47 -8.34
C GLN A 144 -8.55 19.48 -8.60
N LEU A 145 -7.31 19.82 -8.20
CA LEU A 145 -6.15 18.96 -8.37
C LEU A 145 -6.28 17.67 -7.55
N GLN A 146 -6.69 17.78 -6.28
CA GLN A 146 -6.95 16.62 -5.43
C GLN A 146 -8.11 15.77 -5.96
N ALA A 147 -9.18 16.39 -6.48
CA ALA A 147 -10.29 15.66 -7.08
C ALA A 147 -9.92 14.99 -8.41
N GLU A 148 -9.03 15.58 -9.21
CA GLU A 148 -8.50 14.96 -10.42
C GLU A 148 -7.56 13.80 -10.07
N GLN A 149 -6.66 13.98 -9.11
CA GLN A 149 -5.79 12.92 -8.59
C GLN A 149 -6.61 11.76 -8.03
N ALA A 150 -7.61 12.02 -7.21
CA ALA A 150 -8.50 10.98 -6.68
C ALA A 150 -9.29 10.28 -7.80
N ARG A 151 -9.66 10.98 -8.87
CA ARG A 151 -10.34 10.36 -10.02
C ARG A 151 -9.38 9.50 -10.84
N GLN A 152 -8.15 9.94 -11.03
CA GLN A 152 -7.12 9.18 -11.71
C GLN A 152 -6.76 7.93 -10.90
N ASP A 153 -6.54 8.07 -9.60
CA ASP A 153 -6.30 6.98 -8.66
C ASP A 153 -7.45 5.95 -8.70
N ALA A 154 -8.70 6.40 -8.59
CA ALA A 154 -9.87 5.53 -8.71
C ALA A 154 -10.03 4.89 -10.10
N TYR A 155 -9.47 5.51 -11.15
CA TYR A 155 -9.46 4.93 -12.50
C TYR A 155 -8.37 3.86 -12.64
N GLU A 156 -7.16 4.13 -12.15
CA GLU A 156 -6.00 3.23 -12.16
C GLU A 156 -6.17 2.05 -11.19
N HIS A 157 -6.88 2.27 -10.09
CA HIS A 157 -7.18 1.28 -9.05
C HIS A 157 -8.69 1.11 -8.90
N PRO A 158 -9.36 0.53 -9.92
CA PRO A 158 -10.80 0.31 -9.86
C PRO A 158 -11.12 -0.65 -8.69
N PRO A 159 -12.19 -0.41 -7.93
CA PRO A 159 -12.57 -1.31 -6.86
C PRO A 159 -12.88 -2.70 -7.43
N VAL A 160 -12.29 -3.72 -6.83
CA VAL A 160 -12.64 -5.11 -7.10
C VAL A 160 -13.81 -5.45 -6.18
N ASP A 161 -15.02 -5.59 -6.73
CA ASP A 161 -16.21 -5.77 -5.90
C ASP A 161 -16.13 -7.10 -5.11
N GLN A 162 -16.49 -7.06 -3.83
CA GLN A 162 -16.57 -8.25 -2.97
C GLN A 162 -17.81 -9.13 -3.26
N GLN A 163 -18.65 -8.73 -4.23
CA GLN A 163 -19.74 -9.59 -4.69
C GLN A 163 -19.18 -10.62 -5.67
N PRO A 164 -19.59 -11.90 -5.56
CA PRO A 164 -19.04 -12.96 -6.38
C PRO A 164 -19.31 -12.71 -7.86
N TYR A 165 -18.25 -12.52 -8.63
CA TYR A 165 -18.25 -12.51 -10.09
C TYR A 165 -18.48 -13.97 -10.53
N GLY A 166 -19.71 -14.32 -10.93
CA GLY A 166 -20.06 -15.70 -11.31
C GLY A 166 -19.91 -16.74 -10.18
N GLY A 167 -20.02 -16.33 -8.90
CA GLY A 167 -19.78 -17.20 -7.75
C GLY A 167 -18.37 -17.09 -7.13
N ARG A 168 -17.43 -16.37 -7.79
CA ARG A 168 -16.02 -16.26 -7.38
C ARG A 168 -15.68 -14.87 -6.84
N LYS A 169 -14.94 -14.80 -5.74
CA LYS A 169 -14.43 -13.54 -5.19
C LYS A 169 -13.09 -13.19 -5.85
N PHE A 170 -12.88 -11.92 -6.15
CA PHE A 170 -11.60 -11.43 -6.67
C PHE A 170 -10.91 -10.55 -5.62
N ILE A 171 -9.59 -10.56 -5.65
CA ILE A 171 -8.70 -9.69 -4.87
C ILE A 171 -7.71 -9.02 -5.83
N THR A 172 -7.16 -7.87 -5.45
CA THR A 172 -6.08 -7.25 -6.21
C THR A 172 -4.77 -8.04 -6.06
N ILE A 173 -3.88 -7.97 -7.05
CA ILE A 173 -2.53 -8.55 -6.93
C ILE A 173 -1.80 -7.98 -5.70
N LYS A 174 -1.98 -6.68 -5.43
CA LYS A 174 -1.40 -6.03 -4.24
C LYS A 174 -1.91 -6.69 -2.95
N GLU A 175 -3.22 -6.86 -2.80
CA GLU A 175 -3.78 -7.54 -1.62
C GLU A 175 -3.31 -8.99 -1.52
N ALA A 176 -3.14 -9.70 -2.64
CA ALA A 176 -2.58 -11.05 -2.63
C ALA A 176 -1.15 -11.08 -2.09
N ILE A 177 -0.29 -10.14 -2.52
CA ILE A 177 1.09 -10.00 -2.04
C ILE A 177 1.12 -9.56 -0.56
N ASP A 178 0.30 -8.59 -0.16
CA ASP A 178 0.23 -8.07 1.21
C ASP A 178 -0.21 -9.14 2.24
N ASN A 179 -0.79 -10.25 1.80
CA ASN A 179 -1.19 -11.39 2.63
C ASN A 179 -0.11 -12.48 2.78
N LEU A 180 1.03 -12.34 2.10
CA LEU A 180 2.16 -13.28 2.18
C LEU A 180 3.07 -12.95 3.38
N ASP A 181 3.73 -13.96 3.92
CA ASP A 181 4.72 -13.80 4.99
C ASP A 181 6.12 -13.71 4.38
N LEU A 182 6.53 -12.49 4.03
CA LEU A 182 7.82 -12.23 3.38
C LEU A 182 8.99 -12.06 4.36
N GLY A 183 8.77 -12.19 5.67
CA GLY A 183 9.80 -11.91 6.67
C GLY A 183 10.19 -10.43 6.73
N ASP A 184 11.33 -10.15 7.36
CA ASP A 184 11.81 -8.78 7.55
C ASP A 184 12.44 -8.20 6.28
N HIS A 185 12.96 -9.05 5.40
CA HIS A 185 13.75 -8.65 4.23
C HIS A 185 13.19 -9.12 2.87
N GLY A 186 12.14 -9.93 2.85
CA GLY A 186 11.66 -10.55 1.61
C GLY A 186 11.10 -9.58 0.57
N TYR A 187 10.51 -8.46 0.99
CA TYR A 187 10.04 -7.42 0.04
C TYR A 187 11.16 -6.90 -0.86
N ASP A 188 12.36 -6.69 -0.32
CA ASP A 188 13.53 -6.20 -1.07
C ASP A 188 14.12 -7.31 -1.99
N ALA A 189 13.86 -8.59 -1.67
CA ALA A 189 14.34 -9.72 -2.46
C ALA A 189 13.45 -10.07 -3.67
N VAL A 190 12.18 -9.63 -3.70
CA VAL A 190 11.24 -9.91 -4.79
C VAL A 190 11.81 -9.50 -6.16
N ASP A 191 12.40 -8.31 -6.25
CA ASP A 191 13.00 -7.79 -7.49
C ASP A 191 14.19 -8.63 -7.99
N TYR A 192 14.95 -9.24 -7.06
CA TYR A 192 16.07 -10.12 -7.42
C TYR A 192 15.56 -11.47 -7.96
N VAL A 193 14.47 -11.99 -7.40
CA VAL A 193 13.88 -13.27 -7.79
C VAL A 193 13.13 -13.17 -9.12
N ASN A 194 12.49 -12.03 -9.41
CA ASN A 194 11.74 -11.81 -10.65
C ASN A 194 12.67 -11.94 -11.88
N GLY A 195 12.46 -12.98 -12.69
CA GLY A 195 13.28 -13.29 -13.86
C GLY A 195 14.62 -13.96 -13.55
N ALA A 196 14.84 -14.42 -12.31
CA ALA A 196 16.07 -15.08 -11.92
C ALA A 196 16.28 -16.43 -12.65
N ASN A 197 17.52 -16.65 -13.13
CA ASN A 197 17.92 -17.94 -13.69
C ASN A 197 18.12 -19.01 -12.62
N TYR A 198 18.50 -18.61 -11.40
CA TYR A 198 18.64 -19.46 -10.23
C TYR A 198 18.12 -18.68 -9.01
N ILE A 199 17.07 -19.17 -8.38
CA ILE A 199 16.39 -18.48 -7.26
C ILE A 199 17.32 -18.38 -6.06
N ASP A 200 18.00 -19.47 -5.70
CA ASP A 200 18.91 -19.48 -4.53
C ASP A 200 20.08 -18.50 -4.70
N ASP A 201 20.63 -18.39 -5.91
CA ASP A 201 21.68 -17.41 -6.22
C ASP A 201 21.13 -15.98 -6.10
N ALA A 202 19.90 -15.74 -6.57
CA ALA A 202 19.25 -14.43 -6.47
C ALA A 202 18.97 -14.03 -5.02
N LEU A 203 18.51 -14.96 -4.18
CA LEU A 203 18.31 -14.70 -2.75
C LEU A 203 19.63 -14.41 -2.04
N GLN A 204 20.71 -15.12 -2.39
CA GLN A 204 22.04 -14.83 -1.85
C GLN A 204 22.57 -13.47 -2.31
N GLU A 205 22.32 -13.09 -3.56
CA GLU A 205 22.69 -11.77 -4.09
C GLU A 205 21.87 -10.65 -3.40
N ALA A 206 20.59 -10.90 -3.14
CA ALA A 206 19.74 -10.00 -2.38
C ALA A 206 20.28 -9.81 -0.95
N ALA A 207 20.58 -10.91 -0.25
CA ALA A 207 21.15 -10.86 1.10
C ALA A 207 22.49 -10.10 1.14
N ASP A 208 23.42 -10.35 0.19
CA ASP A 208 24.69 -9.62 0.10
C ASP A 208 24.48 -8.12 -0.18
N GLY A 209 23.50 -7.80 -1.04
CA GLY A 209 23.12 -6.42 -1.36
C GLY A 209 22.56 -5.62 -0.18
N MET A 210 21.94 -6.30 0.79
CA MET A 210 21.35 -5.70 1.99
C MET A 210 22.38 -5.42 3.11
N VAL A 211 23.57 -6.01 3.05
CA VAL A 211 24.59 -5.84 4.10
C VAL A 211 25.10 -4.40 4.18
N ASP A 212 25.16 -3.85 5.39
CA ASP A 212 25.61 -2.49 5.60
C ASP A 212 27.09 -2.31 5.25
N ILE A 213 27.39 -1.22 4.55
CA ILE A 213 28.75 -0.83 4.18
C ILE A 213 29.36 0.21 5.14
N TYR A 214 28.54 0.92 5.92
CA TYR A 214 28.99 1.96 6.82
C TYR A 214 29.17 1.42 8.24
N HIS A 215 30.33 1.71 8.84
CA HIS A 215 30.64 1.27 10.20
C HIS A 215 29.64 1.76 11.25
N HIS A 216 28.98 2.90 11.02
CA HIS A 216 27.97 3.42 11.92
C HIS A 216 26.80 2.44 12.04
N ASP A 217 26.26 2.01 10.90
CA ASP A 217 25.06 1.19 10.82
C ASP A 217 25.35 -0.23 11.31
N LEU A 218 26.51 -0.79 10.93
CA LEU A 218 27.02 -2.07 11.47
C LEU A 218 27.14 -2.04 13.00
N LEU A 219 27.72 -0.97 13.57
CA LEU A 219 27.87 -0.85 15.03
C LEU A 219 26.58 -0.52 15.76
N HIS A 220 25.59 0.03 15.05
CA HIS A 220 24.26 0.29 15.58
C HIS A 220 23.42 -0.99 15.60
N TRP A 221 23.49 -1.81 14.54
CA TRP A 221 22.77 -3.07 14.42
C TRP A 221 23.30 -4.14 15.39
N LEU A 222 24.62 -4.24 15.52
CA LEU A 222 25.26 -5.35 16.22
C LEU A 222 24.81 -5.59 17.68
N PRO A 223 24.68 -4.58 18.56
CA PRO A 223 24.35 -4.80 19.97
C PRO A 223 23.02 -5.52 20.19
N ASP A 224 22.07 -5.33 19.27
CA ASP A 224 20.73 -5.92 19.35
C ASP A 224 20.64 -7.27 18.62
N ASN A 225 21.68 -7.68 17.88
CA ASN A 225 21.69 -8.83 16.97
C ASN A 225 22.98 -9.67 17.08
N TYR A 226 23.67 -9.63 18.22
CA TYR A 226 25.01 -10.22 18.37
C TYR A 226 25.02 -11.75 18.24
N GLU A 227 23.90 -12.41 18.49
CA GLU A 227 23.71 -13.85 18.34
C GLU A 227 24.02 -14.34 16.93
N TRP A 228 23.78 -13.49 15.91
CA TRP A 228 24.10 -13.81 14.53
C TRP A 228 25.60 -13.90 14.27
N MET A 229 26.45 -13.30 15.11
CA MET A 229 27.88 -13.59 15.07
C MET A 229 28.21 -15.01 15.50
N GLU A 230 27.46 -15.57 16.46
CA GLU A 230 27.65 -16.95 16.88
C GLU A 230 27.17 -17.92 15.80
N GLU A 231 26.04 -17.61 15.16
CA GLU A 231 25.51 -18.39 14.04
C GLU A 231 26.46 -18.34 12.83
N ALA A 232 26.93 -17.16 12.43
CA ALA A 232 27.91 -17.02 11.36
C ALA A 232 29.23 -17.77 11.66
N ASP A 233 29.67 -17.86 12.93
CA ASP A 233 30.83 -18.69 13.29
C ASP A 233 30.51 -20.19 13.16
N ALA A 234 29.31 -20.60 13.55
CA ALA A 234 28.86 -21.99 13.46
C ALA A 234 28.76 -22.47 12.00
N GLN A 235 28.30 -21.60 11.09
CA GLN A 235 28.27 -21.84 9.64
C GLN A 235 29.65 -21.71 8.98
N GLY A 236 30.67 -21.27 9.72
CA GLY A 236 32.04 -21.11 9.23
C GLY A 236 32.28 -19.85 8.38
N LEU A 237 31.31 -18.94 8.31
CA LEU A 237 31.42 -17.69 7.55
C LEU A 237 32.47 -16.73 8.12
N LEU A 238 32.81 -16.87 9.40
CA LEU A 238 33.85 -16.05 10.03
C LEU A 238 35.29 -16.53 9.70
N GLU A 239 35.45 -17.66 9.00
CA GLU A 239 36.76 -18.17 8.60
C GLU A 239 37.48 -17.20 7.64
N GLY A 240 38.47 -16.48 8.18
CA GLY A 240 39.28 -15.52 7.43
C GLY A 240 39.04 -14.04 7.79
N CYS A 241 37.99 -13.74 8.57
CA CYS A 241 37.75 -12.40 9.12
C CYS A 241 37.84 -12.33 10.66
N LYS A 242 38.09 -13.45 11.35
CA LYS A 242 38.23 -13.49 12.81
C LYS A 242 39.18 -12.40 13.34
N GLY A 243 38.67 -11.58 14.25
CA GLY A 243 39.39 -10.45 14.84
C GLY A 243 39.16 -9.10 14.15
N ASP A 244 38.50 -9.07 13.00
CA ASP A 244 38.00 -7.86 12.33
C ASP A 244 36.51 -7.72 12.61
N LEU A 245 36.16 -6.94 13.65
CA LEU A 245 34.78 -6.80 14.13
C LEU A 245 33.83 -6.33 13.03
N MET A 246 34.26 -5.45 12.13
CA MET A 246 33.37 -4.92 11.08
C MET A 246 33.02 -6.02 10.08
N LYS A 247 34.03 -6.76 9.62
CA LYS A 247 33.80 -7.89 8.69
C LYS A 247 33.06 -9.06 9.33
N MET A 248 33.28 -9.30 10.62
CA MET A 248 32.51 -10.30 11.36
C MET A 248 31.04 -9.89 11.48
N THR A 249 30.77 -8.60 11.71
CA THR A 249 29.40 -8.06 11.75
C THR A 249 28.73 -8.14 10.39
N GLN A 250 29.45 -7.83 9.31
CA GLN A 250 28.93 -7.98 7.95
C GLN A 250 28.58 -9.43 7.61
N ALA A 251 29.44 -10.38 7.98
CA ALA A 251 29.15 -11.82 7.81
C ALA A 251 27.95 -12.27 8.66
N ALA A 252 27.76 -11.69 9.84
CA ALA A 252 26.59 -11.95 10.68
C ALA A 252 25.30 -11.37 10.09
N GLN A 253 25.32 -10.15 9.56
CA GLN A 253 24.18 -9.57 8.83
C GLN A 253 23.82 -10.42 7.61
N TYR A 254 24.83 -10.83 6.83
CA TYR A 254 24.62 -11.70 5.68
C TYR A 254 23.93 -13.00 6.07
N GLU A 255 24.36 -13.66 7.16
CA GLU A 255 23.74 -14.89 7.66
C GLU A 255 22.30 -14.65 8.13
N CYS A 256 22.07 -13.57 8.89
CA CYS A 256 20.74 -13.16 9.35
C CYS A 256 19.77 -12.99 8.17
N TYR A 257 20.16 -12.21 7.17
CA TYR A 257 19.33 -11.92 6.00
C TYR A 257 19.15 -13.17 5.15
N SER A 258 20.21 -13.96 4.95
CA SER A 258 20.12 -15.20 4.18
C SER A 258 19.17 -16.21 4.82
N GLN A 259 19.14 -16.33 6.15
CA GLN A 259 18.21 -17.22 6.85
C GLN A 259 16.76 -16.73 6.74
N ASP A 260 16.50 -15.43 6.98
CA ASP A 260 15.17 -14.84 6.81
C ASP A 260 14.63 -15.09 5.39
N LEU A 261 15.42 -14.76 4.36
CA LEU A 261 15.04 -14.98 2.97
C LEU A 261 14.81 -16.46 2.63
N TYR A 262 15.56 -17.37 3.25
CA TYR A 262 15.39 -18.81 3.00
C TYR A 262 14.14 -19.36 3.71
N ASP A 263 13.88 -18.96 4.95
CA ASP A 263 12.70 -19.35 5.71
C ASP A 263 11.40 -18.85 5.04
N HIS A 264 11.46 -17.69 4.38
CA HIS A 264 10.36 -17.06 3.65
C HIS A 264 10.38 -17.30 2.14
N LYS A 265 11.26 -18.20 1.64
CA LYS A 265 11.53 -18.43 0.21
C LYS A 265 10.26 -18.66 -0.61
N ALA A 266 9.36 -19.52 -0.15
CA ALA A 266 8.13 -19.86 -0.89
C ALA A 266 7.24 -18.64 -1.12
N ASP A 267 7.06 -17.83 -0.09
CA ASP A 267 6.22 -16.63 -0.14
C ASP A 267 6.90 -15.51 -0.96
N ILE A 268 8.24 -15.40 -0.92
CA ILE A 268 9.00 -14.51 -1.81
C ILE A 268 8.83 -14.91 -3.29
N ILE A 269 8.91 -16.21 -3.61
CA ILE A 269 8.66 -16.71 -4.98
C ILE A 269 7.23 -16.37 -5.39
N ALA A 270 6.24 -16.63 -4.54
CA ALA A 270 4.84 -16.30 -4.82
C ALA A 270 4.64 -14.81 -5.06
N ALA A 271 5.24 -13.94 -4.25
CA ALA A 271 5.20 -12.50 -4.43
C ALA A 271 5.84 -12.07 -5.76
N ALA A 272 7.01 -12.63 -6.11
CA ALA A 272 7.67 -12.36 -7.39
C ALA A 272 6.84 -12.84 -8.59
N THR A 273 6.17 -13.99 -8.49
CA THR A 273 5.26 -14.48 -9.53
C THR A 273 4.04 -13.59 -9.68
N LEU A 274 3.43 -13.15 -8.58
CA LEU A 274 2.30 -12.22 -8.58
C LEU A 274 2.69 -10.84 -9.16
N ASP A 275 3.84 -10.31 -8.79
CA ASP A 275 4.34 -9.04 -9.33
C ASP A 275 4.69 -9.17 -10.83
N HIS A 276 5.21 -10.33 -11.25
CA HIS A 276 5.40 -10.63 -12.68
C HIS A 276 4.06 -10.66 -13.46
N LEU A 277 3.00 -11.24 -12.89
CA LEU A 277 1.67 -11.20 -13.52
C LEU A 277 1.16 -9.76 -13.66
N LYS A 278 1.44 -8.92 -12.66
CA LYS A 278 1.14 -7.49 -12.73
C LYS A 278 1.91 -6.76 -13.82
N ASP A 279 3.18 -7.10 -14.05
CA ASP A 279 3.94 -6.61 -15.21
C ASP A 279 3.34 -7.06 -16.56
N GLN A 280 2.63 -8.19 -16.59
CA GLN A 280 1.87 -8.66 -17.75
C GLN A 280 0.50 -7.97 -17.92
N GLY A 281 0.12 -7.05 -17.03
CA GLY A 281 -1.13 -6.30 -17.09
C GLY A 281 -2.24 -6.82 -16.16
N VAL A 282 -1.98 -7.85 -15.36
CA VAL A 282 -2.94 -8.36 -14.39
C VAL A 282 -3.09 -7.40 -13.22
N TYR A 283 -4.33 -7.06 -12.88
CA TYR A 283 -4.65 -6.20 -11.73
C TYR A 283 -5.34 -6.97 -10.60
N ALA A 284 -6.26 -7.86 -10.97
CA ALA A 284 -7.05 -8.65 -10.03
C ALA A 284 -6.98 -10.14 -10.38
N ILE A 285 -7.00 -10.98 -9.35
CA ILE A 285 -6.98 -12.45 -9.45
C ILE A 285 -8.12 -13.01 -8.61
N SER A 286 -8.73 -14.11 -9.06
CA SER A 286 -9.74 -14.80 -8.27
C SER A 286 -9.10 -15.44 -7.03
N GLU A 287 -9.77 -15.38 -5.88
CA GLU A 287 -9.26 -15.87 -4.59
C GLU A 287 -8.87 -17.36 -4.68
N ASN A 288 -9.71 -18.18 -5.30
CA ASN A 288 -9.41 -19.61 -5.51
C ASN A 288 -8.14 -19.83 -6.34
N MET A 289 -7.93 -19.04 -7.41
CA MET A 289 -6.74 -19.17 -8.24
C MET A 289 -5.50 -18.69 -7.49
N ALA A 290 -5.61 -17.59 -6.74
CA ALA A 290 -4.53 -17.10 -5.91
C ALA A 290 -4.12 -18.13 -4.85
N ASP A 291 -5.09 -18.71 -4.13
CA ASP A 291 -4.86 -19.75 -3.14
C ASP A 291 -4.19 -20.98 -3.78
N THR A 292 -4.71 -21.44 -4.93
CA THR A 292 -4.15 -22.61 -5.64
C THR A 292 -2.72 -22.36 -6.10
N LEU A 293 -2.44 -21.18 -6.65
CA LEU A 293 -1.11 -20.79 -7.10
C LEU A 293 -0.13 -20.71 -5.91
N ILE A 294 -0.52 -20.01 -4.85
CA ILE A 294 0.34 -19.80 -3.67
C ILE A 294 0.64 -21.13 -2.99
N GLU A 295 -0.36 -21.97 -2.76
CA GLU A 295 -0.15 -23.30 -2.16
C GLU A 295 0.66 -24.22 -3.07
N GLY A 296 0.44 -24.16 -4.39
CA GLY A 296 1.25 -24.88 -5.37
C GLY A 296 2.72 -24.47 -5.33
N ILE A 297 3.00 -23.17 -5.21
CA ILE A 297 4.37 -22.66 -5.05
C ILE A 297 4.95 -23.13 -3.72
N ARG A 298 4.21 -23.04 -2.62
CA ARG A 298 4.67 -23.51 -1.29
C ARG A 298 5.04 -24.99 -1.29
N ASP A 299 4.22 -25.82 -1.92
CA ASP A 299 4.49 -27.27 -2.03
C ASP A 299 5.71 -27.58 -2.91
N ALA A 300 6.03 -26.71 -3.87
CA ALA A 300 7.10 -26.92 -4.86
C ALA A 300 8.38 -26.10 -4.61
N ALA A 301 8.39 -25.16 -3.66
CA ALA A 301 9.45 -24.16 -3.49
C ALA A 301 10.85 -24.76 -3.30
N ASP A 302 10.96 -25.89 -2.60
CA ASP A 302 12.23 -26.61 -2.40
C ASP A 302 12.82 -27.16 -3.71
N GLY A 303 11.95 -27.49 -4.66
CA GLY A 303 12.32 -28.01 -5.98
C GLY A 303 12.43 -26.95 -7.08
N MET A 304 11.86 -25.77 -6.86
CA MET A 304 11.90 -24.64 -7.79
C MET A 304 13.31 -24.05 -7.80
N ASN A 305 14.00 -24.24 -8.92
CA ASN A 305 15.36 -23.74 -9.09
C ASN A 305 15.37 -22.43 -9.88
N ARG A 306 14.44 -22.27 -10.83
CA ARG A 306 14.36 -21.11 -11.71
C ARG A 306 13.06 -20.37 -11.52
N PHE A 307 13.08 -19.06 -11.74
CA PHE A 307 11.84 -18.29 -11.74
C PHE A 307 10.85 -18.78 -12.81
N SER A 308 11.36 -19.29 -13.94
CA SER A 308 10.53 -19.91 -14.98
C SER A 308 9.67 -21.07 -14.47
N ASP A 309 10.15 -21.82 -13.47
CA ASP A 309 9.40 -22.96 -12.90
C ASP A 309 8.13 -22.45 -12.19
N ALA A 310 8.20 -21.28 -11.55
CA ALA A 310 7.06 -20.63 -10.90
C ALA A 310 6.10 -19.99 -11.91
N THR A 311 6.62 -19.39 -12.99
CA THR A 311 5.75 -18.86 -14.06
C THR A 311 5.06 -19.97 -14.84
N ASP A 312 5.73 -21.10 -15.10
CA ASP A 312 5.11 -22.27 -15.74
C ASP A 312 3.97 -22.83 -14.86
N LEU A 313 4.17 -22.89 -13.54
CA LEU A 313 3.10 -23.27 -12.60
C LEU A 313 1.92 -22.28 -12.61
N ALA A 314 2.19 -20.97 -12.73
CA ALA A 314 1.13 -19.97 -12.85
C ALA A 314 0.30 -20.15 -14.13
N GLU A 315 0.95 -20.48 -15.25
CA GLU A 315 0.26 -20.78 -16.51
C GLU A 315 -0.58 -22.06 -16.41
N GLU A 316 -0.06 -23.13 -15.80
CA GLU A 316 -0.79 -24.37 -15.55
C GLU A 316 -2.01 -24.12 -14.64
N THR A 317 -1.79 -23.41 -13.53
CA THR A 317 -2.86 -23.05 -12.57
C THR A 317 -3.95 -22.22 -13.24
N MET A 318 -3.60 -21.30 -14.14
CA MET A 318 -4.58 -20.54 -14.92
C MET A 318 -5.40 -21.48 -15.80
N GLY A 319 -4.74 -22.37 -16.55
CA GLY A 319 -5.39 -23.34 -17.43
C GLY A 319 -6.40 -24.19 -16.67
N ASP A 320 -5.96 -24.83 -15.58
CA ASP A 320 -6.81 -25.66 -14.72
C ASP A 320 -7.98 -24.88 -14.13
N SER A 321 -7.72 -23.65 -13.67
CA SER A 321 -8.76 -22.76 -13.14
C SER A 321 -9.80 -22.37 -14.19
N LEU A 322 -9.39 -22.18 -15.45
CA LEU A 322 -10.28 -21.90 -16.57
C LEU A 322 -11.10 -23.13 -16.94
N THR A 323 -10.45 -24.30 -17.05
CA THR A 323 -11.10 -25.58 -17.35
C THR A 323 -12.19 -25.88 -16.32
N GLU A 324 -11.88 -25.73 -15.03
CA GLU A 324 -12.85 -25.89 -13.95
C GLU A 324 -13.99 -24.86 -14.02
N ALA A 325 -13.64 -23.58 -14.20
CA ALA A 325 -14.64 -22.50 -14.24
C ALA A 325 -15.61 -22.63 -15.43
N LEU A 326 -15.15 -23.15 -16.56
CA LEU A 326 -15.93 -23.31 -17.78
C LEU A 326 -16.66 -24.66 -17.85
N GLY A 327 -16.26 -25.65 -17.05
CA GLY A 327 -16.74 -27.03 -17.17
C GLY A 327 -16.28 -27.70 -18.47
N ASP A 328 -15.10 -27.31 -18.96
CA ASP A 328 -14.57 -27.72 -20.26
C ASP A 328 -13.81 -29.05 -20.18
N GLU A 329 -14.52 -30.18 -20.16
CA GLU A 329 -13.93 -31.51 -19.94
C GLU A 329 -12.78 -31.87 -20.89
N ASP A 330 -12.79 -31.33 -22.12
CA ASP A 330 -11.78 -31.60 -23.17
C ASP A 330 -10.64 -30.56 -23.22
N GLY A 331 -10.74 -29.46 -22.48
CA GLY A 331 -9.70 -28.41 -22.37
C GLY A 331 -9.56 -27.47 -23.57
N GLU A 332 -10.24 -27.72 -24.69
CA GLU A 332 -10.05 -26.96 -25.94
C GLU A 332 -10.56 -25.51 -25.84
N LEU A 333 -11.67 -25.29 -25.13
CA LEU A 333 -12.25 -23.97 -24.94
C LEU A 333 -11.40 -23.13 -23.97
N SER A 334 -10.94 -23.75 -22.89
CA SER A 334 -10.10 -23.14 -21.86
C SER A 334 -8.71 -22.78 -22.39
N GLU A 335 -8.08 -23.65 -23.19
CA GLU A 335 -6.83 -23.34 -23.90
C GLU A 335 -6.99 -22.13 -24.84
N THR A 336 -8.07 -22.12 -25.64
CA THR A 336 -8.33 -21.02 -26.58
C THR A 336 -8.60 -19.70 -25.85
N MET A 337 -9.33 -19.74 -24.73
CA MET A 337 -9.56 -18.57 -23.89
C MET A 337 -8.26 -18.08 -23.23
N ALA A 338 -7.41 -18.99 -22.74
CA ALA A 338 -6.11 -18.68 -22.14
C ALA A 338 -5.19 -17.92 -23.11
N ASP A 339 -5.08 -18.40 -24.35
CA ASP A 339 -4.32 -17.71 -25.41
C ASP A 339 -4.87 -16.31 -25.69
N ALA A 340 -6.19 -16.21 -25.86
CA ALA A 340 -6.85 -14.94 -26.13
C ALA A 340 -6.75 -13.93 -24.98
N LEU A 341 -6.60 -14.40 -23.73
CA LEU A 341 -6.37 -13.56 -22.56
C LEU A 341 -4.95 -13.02 -22.54
N ARG A 342 -3.94 -13.88 -22.70
CA ARG A 342 -2.53 -13.48 -22.77
C ARG A 342 -2.27 -12.48 -23.89
N ASP A 343 -2.81 -12.74 -25.09
CA ASP A 343 -2.67 -11.85 -26.25
C ASP A 343 -3.32 -10.48 -26.02
N SER A 344 -4.33 -10.42 -25.15
CA SER A 344 -5.04 -9.17 -24.82
C SER A 344 -4.46 -8.43 -23.61
N GLY A 345 -3.44 -8.95 -22.92
CA GLY A 345 -2.99 -8.39 -21.64
C GLY A 345 -4.06 -8.47 -20.55
N TYR A 346 -4.90 -9.51 -20.60
CA TYR A 346 -6.01 -9.75 -19.65
C TYR A 346 -7.08 -8.66 -19.62
N ASP A 347 -7.22 -7.87 -20.69
CA ASP A 347 -8.21 -6.79 -20.86
C ASP A 347 -9.66 -7.26 -21.09
N LYS A 348 -9.91 -8.56 -20.95
CA LYS A 348 -11.25 -9.16 -21.11
C LYS A 348 -11.73 -9.75 -19.78
N PRO A 349 -12.99 -9.50 -19.36
CA PRO A 349 -13.56 -10.17 -18.20
C PRO A 349 -13.43 -11.69 -18.29
N ASN A 350 -12.96 -12.35 -17.23
CA ASN A 350 -12.74 -13.79 -17.20
C ASN A 350 -12.70 -14.32 -15.74
N PRO A 351 -12.81 -15.63 -15.50
CA PRO A 351 -13.01 -16.18 -14.16
C PRO A 351 -11.73 -16.35 -13.34
N CYS A 352 -10.56 -16.02 -13.90
CA CYS A 352 -9.26 -16.28 -13.31
C CYS A 352 -8.52 -15.00 -12.92
N MET A 353 -8.18 -14.15 -13.89
CA MET A 353 -7.39 -12.94 -13.65
C MET A 353 -7.66 -11.83 -14.66
N MET A 354 -7.84 -10.60 -14.19
CA MET A 354 -8.31 -9.46 -14.99
C MET A 354 -7.37 -8.26 -14.88
N SER A 355 -7.22 -7.52 -15.98
CA SER A 355 -6.62 -6.18 -15.94
C SER A 355 -7.57 -5.16 -15.27
N ALA A 356 -7.04 -3.97 -14.97
CA ALA A 356 -7.87 -2.88 -14.46
C ALA A 356 -8.97 -2.47 -15.46
N GLU A 357 -8.73 -2.63 -16.78
CA GLU A 357 -9.74 -2.36 -17.80
C GLU A 357 -10.89 -3.37 -17.75
N ALA A 358 -10.56 -4.66 -17.67
CA ALA A 358 -11.55 -5.73 -17.53
C ALA A 358 -12.40 -5.55 -16.26
N VAL A 359 -11.77 -5.19 -15.13
CA VAL A 359 -12.49 -4.89 -13.87
C VAL A 359 -13.44 -3.71 -14.05
N ARG A 360 -13.00 -2.60 -14.67
CA ARG A 360 -13.88 -1.46 -14.95
C ARG A 360 -15.07 -1.84 -15.83
N GLN A 361 -14.85 -2.67 -16.85
CA GLN A 361 -15.93 -3.16 -17.72
C GLN A 361 -16.92 -4.01 -16.91
N ALA A 362 -16.44 -4.95 -16.11
CA ALA A 362 -17.27 -5.82 -15.29
C ALA A 362 -18.10 -5.02 -14.27
N ASN A 363 -17.53 -3.99 -13.64
CA ASN A 363 -18.23 -3.11 -12.69
C ASN A 363 -19.33 -2.28 -13.37
N LYS A 364 -19.12 -1.88 -14.63
CA LYS A 364 -20.06 -1.07 -15.39
C LYS A 364 -21.26 -1.86 -15.91
N GLU A 365 -21.00 -3.06 -16.43
CA GLU A 365 -21.99 -3.88 -17.13
C GLU A 365 -22.60 -4.98 -16.27
N GLY A 366 -21.98 -5.28 -15.12
CA GLY A 366 -22.22 -6.50 -14.37
C GLY A 366 -21.40 -7.65 -14.97
N TYR A 367 -20.70 -8.39 -14.11
CA TYR A 367 -19.75 -9.41 -14.55
C TYR A 367 -20.31 -10.43 -15.53
N ASP A 368 -21.39 -11.11 -15.16
CA ASP A 368 -21.95 -12.21 -15.96
C ASP A 368 -22.31 -11.72 -17.37
N GLN A 369 -22.85 -10.51 -17.45
CA GLN A 369 -23.19 -9.88 -18.72
C GLN A 369 -21.94 -9.51 -19.53
N ALA A 370 -20.93 -8.90 -18.88
CA ALA A 370 -19.69 -8.52 -19.53
C ALA A 370 -18.92 -9.73 -20.06
N PHE A 371 -18.85 -10.80 -19.27
CA PHE A 371 -18.23 -12.07 -19.62
C PHE A 371 -18.94 -12.73 -20.80
N GLN A 372 -20.26 -12.94 -20.71
CA GLN A 372 -21.06 -13.57 -21.77
C GLN A 372 -21.00 -12.78 -23.09
N THR A 373 -21.00 -11.46 -23.02
CA THR A 373 -20.93 -10.60 -24.21
C THR A 373 -19.55 -10.67 -24.86
N THR A 374 -18.48 -10.61 -24.06
CA THR A 374 -17.10 -10.63 -24.55
C THR A 374 -16.73 -11.95 -25.22
N TRP A 375 -17.24 -13.06 -24.69
CA TRP A 375 -16.89 -14.42 -25.14
C TRP A 375 -17.96 -15.10 -25.98
N HIS A 376 -19.00 -14.37 -26.42
CA HIS A 376 -20.13 -14.90 -27.18
C HIS A 376 -19.71 -15.69 -28.43
N ASP A 377 -18.80 -15.13 -29.22
CA ASP A 377 -18.33 -15.76 -30.46
C ASP A 377 -17.59 -17.06 -30.14
N LEU A 378 -16.75 -17.06 -29.09
CA LEU A 378 -16.00 -18.24 -28.66
C LEU A 378 -16.94 -19.37 -28.17
N PHE A 379 -17.94 -19.04 -27.35
CA PHE A 379 -18.94 -20.03 -26.91
C PHE A 379 -19.80 -20.56 -28.06
N THR A 380 -20.01 -19.77 -29.11
CA THR A 380 -20.73 -20.22 -30.32
C THR A 380 -19.91 -21.20 -31.15
N GLU A 381 -18.59 -21.04 -31.17
CA GLU A 381 -17.65 -21.95 -31.85
C GLU A 381 -17.44 -23.26 -31.07
N HIS A 382 -17.62 -23.24 -29.74
CA HIS A 382 -17.53 -24.39 -28.83
C HIS A 382 -18.85 -24.64 -28.05
N PRO A 383 -19.93 -25.10 -28.72
CA PRO A 383 -21.25 -25.23 -28.12
C PRO A 383 -21.38 -26.32 -27.03
N GLU A 384 -20.41 -27.23 -26.91
CA GLU A 384 -20.41 -28.27 -25.87
C GLU A 384 -20.00 -27.74 -24.47
N GLY A 385 -19.37 -26.54 -24.39
CA GLY A 385 -18.92 -25.92 -23.13
C GLY A 385 -19.63 -24.61 -22.74
N GLY A 386 -20.61 -24.14 -23.53
CA GLY A 386 -21.15 -22.78 -23.40
C GLY A 386 -22.55 -22.63 -22.79
N ASP A 387 -23.40 -23.67 -22.80
CA ASP A 387 -24.85 -23.49 -22.58
C ASP A 387 -25.33 -23.70 -21.12
N ASP A 388 -24.53 -24.35 -20.24
CA ASP A 388 -24.96 -24.73 -18.87
C ASP A 388 -24.00 -24.33 -17.71
N SER A 389 -22.76 -23.84 -17.95
CA SER A 389 -21.72 -23.86 -16.88
C SER A 389 -21.79 -22.72 -15.84
N LEU A 390 -22.09 -21.47 -16.22
CA LEU A 390 -22.24 -20.39 -15.24
C LEU A 390 -23.51 -20.52 -14.39
N THR A 391 -24.55 -21.16 -14.91
CA THR A 391 -25.76 -21.45 -14.14
C THR A 391 -25.53 -22.58 -13.14
N HIS A 392 -24.73 -23.60 -13.50
CA HIS A 392 -24.38 -24.68 -12.57
C HIS A 392 -23.39 -24.24 -11.48
N ALA A 393 -22.36 -23.44 -11.79
CA ALA A 393 -21.46 -22.87 -10.76
C ALA A 393 -22.21 -21.93 -9.78
N ALA A 394 -23.18 -21.15 -10.28
CA ALA A 394 -24.07 -20.35 -9.46
C ALA A 394 -25.06 -21.19 -8.63
N GLU A 395 -25.48 -22.36 -9.13
CA GLU A 395 -26.30 -23.33 -8.39
C GLU A 395 -25.50 -24.05 -7.31
N GLU A 396 -24.28 -24.51 -7.57
CA GLU A 396 -23.42 -25.18 -6.58
C GLU A 396 -22.96 -24.23 -5.48
N SER A 397 -22.66 -22.96 -5.79
CA SER A 397 -22.37 -21.94 -4.77
C SER A 397 -23.59 -21.62 -3.90
N ARG A 398 -24.80 -21.62 -4.49
CA ARG A 398 -26.06 -21.48 -3.75
C ARG A 398 -26.30 -22.71 -2.87
N ASP A 399 -26.11 -23.92 -3.38
CA ASP A 399 -26.35 -25.16 -2.62
C ASP A 399 -25.31 -25.34 -1.50
N SER A 400 -24.06 -24.95 -1.72
CA SER A 400 -23.00 -24.95 -0.71
C SER A 400 -23.26 -23.92 0.39
N SER A 401 -23.67 -22.70 0.02
CA SER A 401 -24.09 -21.67 0.99
C SER A 401 -25.34 -22.10 1.77
N THR A 402 -26.28 -22.78 1.13
CA THR A 402 -27.50 -23.28 1.77
C THR A 402 -27.20 -24.45 2.71
N ARG A 403 -26.25 -25.33 2.36
CA ARG A 403 -25.77 -26.42 3.23
C ARG A 403 -24.99 -25.92 4.43
N LEU A 404 -24.15 -24.89 4.28
CA LEU A 404 -23.48 -24.19 5.38
C LEU A 404 -24.50 -23.55 6.34
N ALA A 405 -25.53 -22.87 5.80
CA ALA A 405 -26.60 -22.28 6.62
C ALA A 405 -27.46 -23.33 7.34
N GLN A 406 -27.66 -24.51 6.76
CA GLN A 406 -28.40 -25.62 7.39
C GLN A 406 -27.59 -26.37 8.44
N ASN A 407 -26.27 -26.50 8.27
CA ASN A 407 -25.38 -27.16 9.24
C ASN A 407 -25.10 -26.31 10.48
N HIS A 408 -25.21 -24.98 10.41
CA HIS A 408 -25.14 -24.09 11.58
C HIS A 408 -26.49 -23.87 12.28
N GLY A 409 -27.56 -24.55 11.83
CA GLY A 409 -28.92 -24.31 12.29
C GLY A 409 -29.41 -25.12 13.49
N ASN A 410 -28.67 -26.09 14.04
CA ASN A 410 -29.26 -26.96 15.09
C ASN A 410 -28.36 -27.56 16.18
N ASP A 411 -27.05 -27.27 16.24
CA ASP A 411 -26.19 -27.78 17.33
C ASP A 411 -25.59 -26.64 18.16
N ALA A 412 -26.45 -25.91 18.86
CA ALA A 412 -26.04 -25.20 20.07
C ALA A 412 -26.33 -26.13 21.27
N PRO A 413 -25.31 -26.63 22.00
CA PRO A 413 -25.56 -27.35 23.23
C PRO A 413 -26.20 -26.39 24.24
N ALA A 414 -27.38 -26.76 24.74
CA ALA A 414 -28.06 -26.03 25.80
C ALA A 414 -27.13 -25.97 27.02
N HIS A 415 -26.64 -24.78 27.34
CA HIS A 415 -25.84 -24.54 28.52
C HIS A 415 -26.76 -24.66 29.75
N GLU A 416 -26.68 -25.79 30.46
CA GLU A 416 -27.34 -25.93 31.77
C GLU A 416 -26.69 -24.94 32.76
N ASP A 417 -27.52 -24.04 33.25
CA ASP A 417 -27.22 -23.05 34.27
C ASP A 417 -26.99 -23.74 35.61
N THR A 418 -25.72 -23.92 35.99
CA THR A 418 -25.33 -24.41 37.32
C THR A 418 -24.75 -23.26 38.14
N ARG A 419 -25.63 -22.36 38.56
CA ARG A 419 -25.38 -21.50 39.73
C ARG A 419 -26.40 -21.79 40.82
N ALA A 420 -26.23 -22.91 41.49
CA ALA A 420 -26.74 -23.12 42.85
C ALA A 420 -25.88 -24.15 43.59
N GLU A 421 -25.45 -23.74 44.77
CA GLU A 421 -24.94 -24.53 45.90
C GLU A 421 -23.41 -24.75 46.01
N LEU A 422 -22.89 -24.05 47.04
CA LEU A 422 -21.66 -24.20 47.85
C LEU A 422 -20.38 -23.50 47.37
#